data_AF-A0A1G6Z4A3-F1
#
_entry.id   AF-A0A1G6Z4A3-F1
#
_cell.length_a   1.000
_cell.length_b   1.000
_cell.length_c   1.000
_cell.angle_alpha   90.00
_cell.angle_beta   90.00
_cell.angle_gamma   90.00
#
_symmetry.space_group_name_H-M   'P 1'
#
loop_
_entity.id
_entity.type
_entity.pdbx_description
1 polymer ?
#
loop_
_entity_poly.entity_id
_entity_poly.type
_entity_poly.pdbx_seq_one_letter_code
_entity_poly.pdbx_strand_id
1 'polypeptide(L)'
;MISLSRNGKADTAQLLLSPNSVLANALLRSIDILRPRVLAARPARIEFVVGTQINGAPHLGTNLVQTAAFLLAKIARREFSIDTVVRFGALDNAPYDVVLDPETHHAYQQTYYHALGKDKIGELIEGYYRGFFDSLSEATDTDYAVETYTDQQASPGFRAEFLRTLERLEDIRWWMAPSHGVVHVRIPCPECGWAEKRADRTKLAHLDEDGATFTAACFDHGRYEAHIDPEDDAPYLDLATLYRNLVKERALGRDERTLHVMMKGGDWTFGCQLVDGAHGALDTPPARMPSRIFTPQVLAPTGAKLSKSLLREHGRDALPADVEPWMLDTTAWPGDVDNYVDALVWLVGELLTDPKHFFRSFTVKELGRLMTTRPTEPLVRAHEMGIYKRYFDLIAAGRKTTEIRVNDSSRKKIKEGSLIRFRCQGDDVLTRVTRIARYSDFDEMFDHEEVASVNPLATREDQLANIRQIYPPEREALGVVAIGIELVDPPRPISQ
;
A
#
# COMPACT_ATOMS: atom_id res chain seq x y z
N MET A 1 65.78 -29.73 -21.79
CA MET A 1 66.12 -28.34 -22.16
C MET A 1 65.09 -27.86 -23.16
N ILE A 2 64.16 -27.01 -22.75
CA ILE A 2 63.60 -25.90 -23.55
C ILE A 2 62.99 -24.96 -22.54
N SER A 3 63.54 -23.75 -22.54
CA SER A 3 63.25 -22.66 -21.64
C SER A 3 62.21 -21.76 -22.29
N LEU A 4 61.22 -21.36 -21.48
CA LEU A 4 60.47 -20.10 -21.47
C LEU A 4 59.77 -19.65 -22.77
N SER A 5 58.43 -19.67 -22.71
CA SER A 5 57.59 -18.61 -23.26
C SER A 5 56.79 -18.00 -22.10
N ARG A 6 57.02 -16.71 -21.86
CA ARG A 6 56.18 -15.85 -21.01
C ARG A 6 54.87 -15.60 -21.75
N ASN A 7 53.75 -15.95 -21.13
CA ASN A 7 52.55 -15.13 -21.17
C ASN A 7 51.66 -15.50 -19.97
N GLY A 8 51.91 -14.81 -18.86
CA GLY A 8 50.90 -14.66 -17.83
C GLY A 8 49.75 -13.84 -18.41
N LYS A 9 48.62 -14.48 -18.65
CA LYS A 9 47.33 -13.81 -18.57
C LYS A 9 46.72 -14.25 -17.25
N ALA A 10 46.73 -13.31 -16.30
CA ALA A 10 45.88 -13.39 -15.13
C ALA A 10 44.44 -13.63 -15.60
N ASP A 11 43.76 -14.56 -14.93
CA ASP A 11 42.31 -14.72 -14.97
C ASP A 11 41.67 -13.34 -14.80
N THR A 12 41.21 -12.76 -15.90
CA THR A 12 40.39 -11.56 -15.84
C THR A 12 39.07 -11.98 -15.24
N ALA A 13 38.96 -11.80 -13.92
CA ALA A 13 37.69 -11.66 -13.22
C ALA A 13 36.76 -10.86 -14.12
N GLN A 14 35.67 -11.49 -14.57
CA GLN A 14 34.64 -10.84 -15.35
C GLN A 14 34.25 -9.57 -14.62
N LEU A 15 34.55 -8.42 -15.22
CA LEU A 15 34.23 -7.11 -14.66
C LEU A 15 32.71 -7.08 -14.43
N LEU A 16 32.31 -7.01 -13.16
CA LEU A 16 30.96 -6.65 -12.74
C LEU A 16 30.68 -5.23 -13.23
N LEU A 17 30.19 -5.12 -14.47
CA LEU A 17 29.77 -3.86 -15.06
C LEU A 17 28.29 -3.64 -14.74
N SER A 18 27.98 -2.62 -13.94
CA SER A 18 26.62 -2.18 -13.66
C SER A 18 26.27 -0.95 -14.50
N PRO A 19 25.38 -1.04 -15.51
CA PRO A 19 24.97 0.14 -16.30
C PRO A 19 24.03 1.08 -15.53
N ASN A 20 24.12 2.39 -15.81
CA ASN A 20 23.52 3.47 -14.99
C ASN A 20 22.03 3.81 -15.27
N SER A 21 21.24 3.00 -15.98
CA SER A 21 19.82 3.32 -16.24
C SER A 21 18.95 2.10 -16.60
N VAL A 22 19.02 1.03 -15.81
CA VAL A 22 18.43 -0.26 -16.19
C VAL A 22 16.92 -0.28 -16.07
N LEU A 23 16.36 0.15 -14.93
CA LEU A 23 14.97 -0.20 -14.62
C LEU A 23 13.97 0.45 -15.58
N ALA A 24 14.11 1.75 -15.87
CA ALA A 24 13.17 2.46 -16.73
C ALA A 24 13.27 2.07 -18.22
N ASN A 25 14.37 1.45 -18.64
CA ASN A 25 14.51 0.92 -19.99
C ASN A 25 14.17 -0.59 -20.06
N ALA A 26 14.08 -1.27 -18.91
CA ALA A 26 13.70 -2.68 -18.80
C ALA A 26 12.19 -2.89 -18.61
N LEU A 27 11.45 -1.84 -18.24
CA LEU A 27 10.01 -1.88 -17.98
C LEU A 27 9.26 -1.11 -19.08
N LEU A 28 8.17 -1.70 -19.59
CA LEU A 28 7.23 -0.97 -20.46
C LEU A 28 6.27 -0.12 -19.63
N ARG A 29 5.85 -0.62 -18.46
CA ARG A 29 5.03 0.09 -17.48
C ARG A 29 5.56 -0.13 -16.08
N SER A 30 5.35 0.84 -15.19
CA SER A 30 5.86 0.79 -13.82
C SER A 30 5.40 -0.45 -13.04
N ILE A 31 4.21 -0.96 -13.34
CA ILE A 31 3.65 -2.16 -12.70
C ILE A 31 4.35 -3.47 -13.11
N ASP A 32 5.05 -3.49 -14.24
CA ASP A 32 5.69 -4.71 -14.76
C ASP A 32 6.79 -5.22 -13.82
N ILE A 33 7.27 -4.38 -12.89
CA ILE A 33 8.19 -4.77 -11.83
C ILE A 33 7.66 -5.93 -10.96
N LEU A 34 6.33 -6.08 -10.83
CA LEU A 34 5.72 -7.16 -10.06
C LEU A 34 5.57 -8.46 -10.85
N ARG A 35 5.66 -8.40 -12.20
CA ARG A 35 5.35 -9.53 -13.08
C ARG A 35 6.13 -10.81 -12.74
N PRO A 36 7.45 -10.78 -12.48
CA PRO A 36 8.18 -12.00 -12.13
C PRO A 36 7.63 -12.70 -10.89
N ARG A 37 7.26 -11.92 -9.85
CA ARG A 37 6.72 -12.45 -8.59
C ARG A 37 5.30 -12.96 -8.77
N VAL A 38 4.46 -12.23 -9.51
CA VAL A 38 3.08 -12.67 -9.82
C VAL A 38 3.09 -14.00 -10.60
N LEU A 39 3.95 -14.13 -11.62
CA LEU A 39 4.03 -15.37 -12.42
C LEU A 39 4.58 -16.56 -11.63
N ALA A 40 5.54 -16.32 -10.74
CA ALA A 40 6.14 -17.36 -9.92
C ALA A 40 5.21 -17.83 -8.79
N ALA A 41 4.60 -16.90 -8.06
CA ALA A 41 3.78 -17.22 -6.89
C ALA A 41 2.31 -17.56 -7.25
N ARG A 42 1.79 -17.06 -8.38
CA ARG A 42 0.39 -17.17 -8.80
C ARG A 42 -0.58 -16.87 -7.63
N PRO A 43 -0.44 -15.69 -6.98
CA PRO A 43 -1.19 -15.40 -5.77
C PRO A 43 -2.68 -15.28 -6.07
N ALA A 44 -3.51 -15.66 -5.10
CA ALA A 44 -4.96 -15.43 -5.17
C ALA A 44 -5.33 -13.95 -4.94
N ARG A 45 -4.45 -13.20 -4.25
CA ARG A 45 -4.64 -11.79 -3.92
C ARG A 45 -3.31 -11.04 -3.90
N ILE A 46 -3.31 -9.76 -4.25
CA ILE A 46 -2.17 -8.85 -4.05
C ILE A 46 -2.56 -7.79 -3.01
N GLU A 47 -1.72 -7.61 -2.00
CA GLU A 47 -1.93 -6.60 -0.96
C GLU A 47 -0.81 -5.56 -1.00
N PHE A 48 -1.17 -4.30 -1.25
CA PHE A 48 -0.24 -3.18 -1.25
C PHE A 48 -0.18 -2.58 0.16
N VAL A 49 0.95 -2.75 0.84
CA VAL A 49 1.12 -2.39 2.25
C VAL A 49 1.84 -1.04 2.36
N VAL A 50 1.18 -0.05 2.93
CA VAL A 50 1.73 1.29 3.21
C VAL A 50 1.75 1.51 4.72
N GLY A 51 2.83 2.05 5.28
CA GLY A 51 2.91 2.35 6.71
C GLY A 51 3.39 3.77 6.99
N THR A 52 2.72 4.47 7.91
CA THR A 52 3.00 5.87 8.24
C THR A 52 2.97 6.07 9.75
N GLN A 53 3.89 6.88 10.28
CA GLN A 53 3.80 7.37 11.66
C GLN A 53 2.68 8.41 11.76
N ILE A 54 1.74 8.20 12.68
CA ILE A 54 0.58 9.07 12.85
C ILE A 54 0.86 10.27 13.77
N ASN A 55 2.06 10.84 13.67
CA ASN A 55 2.54 11.93 14.54
C ASN A 55 2.11 13.34 14.08
N GLY A 56 0.93 13.43 13.47
CA GLY A 56 0.32 14.64 12.94
C GLY A 56 -0.16 14.46 11.49
N ALA A 57 -0.59 15.57 10.88
CA ALA A 57 -1.04 15.58 9.50
C ALA A 57 0.02 15.04 8.53
N PRO A 58 -0.36 14.34 7.45
CA PRO A 58 0.60 13.91 6.45
C PRO A 58 1.14 15.10 5.65
N HIS A 59 2.34 14.93 5.09
CA HIS A 59 2.89 15.84 4.07
C HIS A 59 2.69 15.23 2.68
N LEU A 60 2.89 16.01 1.61
CA LEU A 60 2.70 15.59 0.21
C LEU A 60 3.40 14.26 -0.12
N GLY A 61 4.65 14.08 0.31
CA GLY A 61 5.38 12.83 0.08
C GLY A 61 4.71 11.58 0.67
N THR A 62 4.02 11.69 1.81
CA THR A 62 3.27 10.57 2.42
C THR A 62 2.05 10.23 1.59
N ASN A 63 1.26 11.23 1.22
CA ASN A 63 0.06 11.02 0.41
C ASN A 63 0.38 10.58 -1.02
N LEU A 64 1.56 10.93 -1.55
CA LEU A 64 2.05 10.40 -2.82
C LEU A 64 2.27 8.89 -2.75
N VAL A 65 2.92 8.39 -1.69
CA VAL A 65 3.12 6.93 -1.49
C VAL A 65 1.78 6.21 -1.37
N GLN A 66 0.86 6.77 -0.58
CA GLN A 66 -0.47 6.20 -0.38
C GLN A 66 -1.29 6.19 -1.68
N THR A 67 -1.34 7.31 -2.41
CA THR A 67 -2.03 7.40 -3.72
C THR A 67 -1.43 6.42 -4.73
N ALA A 68 -0.10 6.29 -4.77
CA ALA A 68 0.56 5.31 -5.64
C ALA A 68 0.16 3.87 -5.33
N ALA A 69 -0.04 3.53 -4.05
CA ALA A 69 -0.51 2.19 -3.66
C ALA A 69 -1.91 1.89 -4.23
N PHE A 70 -2.86 2.83 -4.12
CA PHE A 70 -4.20 2.68 -4.68
C PHE A 70 -4.20 2.59 -6.22
N LEU A 71 -3.42 3.44 -6.88
CA LEU A 71 -3.31 3.40 -8.36
C LEU A 71 -2.62 2.15 -8.86
N LEU A 72 -1.53 1.71 -8.22
CA LEU A 72 -0.86 0.46 -8.57
C LEU A 72 -1.74 -0.75 -8.29
N ALA A 73 -2.56 -0.74 -7.23
CA ALA A 73 -3.57 -1.76 -6.98
C ALA A 73 -4.62 -1.81 -8.10
N LYS A 74 -5.18 -0.65 -8.51
CA LYS A 74 -6.08 -0.57 -9.67
C LYS A 74 -5.44 -1.14 -10.94
N ILE A 75 -4.19 -0.75 -11.22
CA ILE A 75 -3.45 -1.20 -12.41
C ILE A 75 -3.17 -2.71 -12.32
N ALA A 76 -2.70 -3.21 -11.18
CA ALA A 76 -2.40 -4.62 -10.95
C ALA A 76 -3.63 -5.51 -11.11
N ARG A 77 -4.79 -5.08 -10.59
CA ARG A 77 -6.06 -5.79 -10.72
C ARG A 77 -6.42 -6.00 -12.19
N ARG A 78 -6.29 -4.96 -12.99
CA ARG A 78 -6.54 -5.02 -14.44
C ARG A 78 -5.50 -5.86 -15.17
N GLU A 79 -4.22 -5.65 -14.84
CA GLU A 79 -3.10 -6.25 -15.58
C GLU A 79 -2.93 -7.73 -15.32
N PHE A 80 -3.12 -8.15 -14.06
CA PHE A 80 -2.90 -9.54 -13.65
C PHE A 80 -4.20 -10.30 -13.46
N SER A 81 -5.37 -9.64 -13.49
CA SER A 81 -6.68 -10.25 -13.21
C SER A 81 -6.74 -10.92 -11.83
N ILE A 82 -6.10 -10.30 -10.84
CA ILE A 82 -6.01 -10.77 -9.44
C ILE A 82 -6.64 -9.71 -8.54
N ASP A 83 -7.34 -10.14 -7.49
CA ASP A 83 -7.94 -9.21 -6.51
C ASP A 83 -6.85 -8.41 -5.77
N THR A 84 -7.11 -7.13 -5.56
CA THR A 84 -6.15 -6.20 -4.94
C THR A 84 -6.75 -5.44 -3.78
N VAL A 85 -5.97 -5.20 -2.73
CA VAL A 85 -6.36 -4.34 -1.60
C VAL A 85 -5.16 -3.48 -1.17
N VAL A 86 -5.42 -2.33 -0.55
CA VAL A 86 -4.40 -1.55 0.15
C VAL A 86 -4.50 -1.80 1.65
N ARG A 87 -3.39 -2.15 2.31
CA ARG A 87 -3.33 -2.20 3.78
C ARG A 87 -2.55 -1.00 4.30
N PHE A 88 -3.18 -0.20 5.13
CA PHE A 88 -2.57 0.92 5.82
C PHE A 88 -2.20 0.56 7.25
N GLY A 89 -0.90 0.58 7.55
CA GLY A 89 -0.35 0.45 8.90
C GLY A 89 -0.16 1.81 9.58
N ALA A 90 -1.03 2.14 10.52
CA ALA A 90 -0.91 3.33 11.37
C ALA A 90 0.10 3.06 12.51
N LEU A 91 1.29 3.64 12.41
CA LEU A 91 2.38 3.39 13.38
C LEU A 91 2.20 4.29 14.61
N ASP A 92 1.35 3.85 15.53
CA ASP A 92 1.08 4.44 16.84
C ASP A 92 2.17 4.15 17.89
N ASN A 93 3.18 3.33 17.55
CA ASN A 93 4.45 3.26 18.26
C ASN A 93 5.43 4.39 17.93
N ALA A 94 5.01 5.41 17.19
CA ALA A 94 5.81 6.61 17.01
C ALA A 94 6.12 7.24 18.39
N PRO A 95 7.34 7.79 18.60
CA PRO A 95 7.65 8.51 19.83
C PRO A 95 6.75 9.74 19.99
N TYR A 96 6.13 9.89 21.16
CA TYR A 96 5.33 11.06 21.54
C TYR A 96 6.15 11.99 22.42
N ASP A 97 6.38 11.59 23.67
CA ASP A 97 7.24 12.30 24.61
C ASP A 97 8.59 11.61 24.75
N VAL A 98 9.64 12.41 24.93
CA VAL A 98 11.00 11.94 25.18
C VAL A 98 11.59 12.74 26.32
N VAL A 99 12.00 12.05 27.39
CA VAL A 99 12.65 12.65 28.56
C VAL A 99 14.07 12.12 28.71
N LEU A 100 14.96 12.95 29.24
CA LEU A 100 16.28 12.54 29.67
C LEU A 100 16.28 12.45 31.18
N ASP A 101 16.70 11.31 31.71
CA ASP A 101 16.96 11.17 33.13
C ASP A 101 18.11 12.12 33.52
N PRO A 102 17.89 13.04 34.49
CA PRO A 102 18.88 14.04 34.85
C PRO A 102 20.14 13.44 35.51
N GLU A 103 20.05 12.26 36.11
CA GLU A 103 21.18 11.62 36.80
C GLU A 103 21.94 10.71 35.85
N THR A 104 21.23 9.87 35.11
CA THR A 104 21.84 8.83 34.29
C THR A 104 22.03 9.23 32.82
N HIS A 105 21.39 10.33 32.39
CA HIS A 105 21.32 10.79 30.99
C HIS A 105 20.70 9.78 30.01
N HIS A 106 20.07 8.71 30.51
CA HIS A 106 19.33 7.78 29.68
C HIS A 106 18.07 8.45 29.14
N ALA A 107 17.82 8.26 27.84
CA ALA A 107 16.62 8.74 27.20
C ALA A 107 15.48 7.73 27.35
N TYR A 108 14.32 8.19 27.77
CA TYR A 108 13.08 7.41 27.83
C TYR A 108 12.04 8.02 26.89
N GLN A 109 11.15 7.19 26.37
CA GLN A 109 10.07 7.62 25.50
C GLN A 109 8.73 6.97 25.89
N GLN A 110 7.65 7.72 25.67
CA GLN A 110 6.31 7.16 25.51
C GLN A 110 5.95 7.14 24.04
N THR A 111 5.16 6.15 23.63
CA THR A 111 4.60 6.12 22.27
C THR A 111 3.29 6.91 22.21
N TYR A 112 2.84 7.24 21.00
CA TYR A 112 1.51 7.82 20.79
C TYR A 112 0.40 6.96 21.41
N TYR A 113 0.49 5.62 21.26
CA TYR A 113 -0.44 4.70 21.92
C TYR A 113 -0.50 4.89 23.44
N HIS A 114 0.64 4.91 24.13
CA HIS A 114 0.68 5.04 25.59
C HIS A 114 0.27 6.44 26.08
N ALA A 115 0.65 7.48 25.33
CA ALA A 115 0.37 8.86 25.70
C ALA A 115 -1.10 9.27 25.46
N LEU A 116 -1.72 8.76 24.39
CA LEU A 116 -3.05 9.20 23.95
C LEU A 116 -4.15 8.16 24.21
N GLY A 117 -3.80 6.88 24.27
CA GLY A 117 -4.77 5.79 24.35
C GLY A 117 -5.46 5.49 23.02
N LYS A 118 -6.10 4.32 22.93
CA LYS A 118 -6.71 3.78 21.70
C LYS A 118 -7.74 4.72 21.04
N ASP A 119 -8.58 5.37 21.84
CA ASP A 119 -9.68 6.21 21.34
C ASP A 119 -9.14 7.42 20.56
N LYS A 120 -8.17 8.15 21.14
CA LYS A 120 -7.54 9.30 20.47
C LYS A 120 -6.72 8.89 19.25
N ILE A 121 -6.13 7.69 19.24
CA ILE A 121 -5.48 7.14 18.05
C ILE A 121 -6.52 6.93 16.94
N GLY A 122 -7.71 6.42 17.29
CA GLY A 122 -8.86 6.33 16.38
C GLY A 122 -9.25 7.69 15.81
N GLU A 123 -9.37 8.72 16.67
CA GLU A 123 -9.69 10.09 16.23
C GLU A 123 -8.64 10.67 15.26
N LEU A 124 -7.35 10.43 15.50
CA LEU A 124 -6.27 10.87 14.60
C LEU A 124 -6.35 10.17 13.23
N ILE A 125 -6.66 8.88 13.22
CA ILE A 125 -6.83 8.11 11.99
C ILE A 125 -8.05 8.64 11.22
N GLU A 126 -9.16 8.86 11.91
CA GLU A 126 -10.39 9.38 11.33
C GLU A 126 -10.17 10.77 10.73
N GLY A 127 -9.56 11.68 11.50
CA GLY A 127 -9.37 13.07 11.11
C GLY A 127 -8.39 13.29 9.96
N TYR A 128 -7.33 12.47 9.84
CA TYR A 128 -6.28 12.71 8.85
C TYR A 128 -6.26 11.74 7.67
N TYR A 129 -6.79 10.52 7.81
CA TYR A 129 -6.57 9.47 6.81
C TYR A 129 -7.86 8.88 6.25
N ARG A 130 -8.92 8.77 7.05
CA ARG A 130 -10.09 7.97 6.67
C ARG A 130 -10.87 8.60 5.51
N GLY A 131 -11.18 9.89 5.59
CA GLY A 131 -11.80 10.62 4.46
C GLY A 131 -10.93 10.63 3.20
N PHE A 132 -9.60 10.74 3.35
CA PHE A 132 -8.64 10.68 2.24
C PHE A 132 -8.64 9.30 1.56
N PHE A 133 -8.62 8.21 2.33
CA PHE A 133 -8.66 6.85 1.79
C PHE A 133 -10.01 6.46 1.23
N ASP A 134 -11.12 6.93 1.81
CA ASP A 134 -12.46 6.72 1.24
C ASP A 134 -12.56 7.33 -0.16
N SER A 135 -12.08 8.56 -0.31
CA SER A 135 -12.02 9.26 -1.59
C SER A 135 -11.08 8.57 -2.60
N LEU A 136 -9.90 8.08 -2.16
CA LEU A 136 -9.01 7.29 -3.00
C LEU A 136 -9.61 5.93 -3.41
N SER A 137 -10.29 5.26 -2.48
CA SER A 137 -10.98 3.99 -2.70
C SER A 137 -12.04 4.14 -3.79
N GLU A 138 -12.85 5.20 -3.70
CA GLU A 138 -13.85 5.53 -4.71
C GLU A 138 -13.20 5.85 -6.06
N ALA A 139 -12.18 6.73 -6.08
CA ALA A 139 -11.51 7.14 -7.32
C ALA A 139 -10.80 5.98 -8.05
N THR A 140 -10.41 4.93 -7.31
CA THR A 140 -9.62 3.81 -7.84
C THR A 140 -10.34 2.46 -7.84
N ASP A 141 -11.58 2.40 -7.34
CA ASP A 141 -12.35 1.18 -7.12
C ASP A 141 -11.56 0.12 -6.32
N THR A 142 -10.76 0.55 -5.34
CA THR A 142 -9.82 -0.31 -4.61
C THR A 142 -10.08 -0.25 -3.11
N ASP A 143 -10.37 -1.41 -2.51
CA ASP A 143 -10.61 -1.48 -1.06
C ASP A 143 -9.33 -1.24 -0.27
N TYR A 144 -9.53 -0.80 0.98
CA TYR A 144 -8.45 -0.69 1.93
C TYR A 144 -8.83 -1.20 3.31
N ALA A 145 -7.81 -1.56 4.09
CA ALA A 145 -7.91 -1.90 5.50
C ALA A 145 -6.95 -1.01 6.29
N VAL A 146 -7.34 -0.65 7.51
CA VAL A 146 -6.52 0.11 8.45
C VAL A 146 -6.19 -0.79 9.64
N GLU A 147 -4.94 -0.76 10.07
CA GLU A 147 -4.44 -1.54 11.19
C GLU A 147 -3.39 -0.72 11.93
N THR A 148 -3.46 -0.66 13.27
CA THR A 148 -2.42 0.04 14.05
C THR A 148 -1.18 -0.83 14.23
N TYR A 149 -0.07 -0.25 14.69
CA TYR A 149 1.06 -1.09 15.13
C TYR A 149 0.70 -1.86 16.40
N THR A 150 -0.10 -1.27 17.29
CA THR A 150 -0.65 -1.95 18.46
C THR A 150 -1.42 -3.22 18.09
N ASP A 151 -2.28 -3.19 17.06
CA ASP A 151 -2.98 -4.37 16.57
C ASP A 151 -2.02 -5.39 15.95
N GLN A 152 -1.05 -4.94 15.15
CA GLN A 152 -0.05 -5.81 14.52
C GLN A 152 0.78 -6.57 15.56
N GLN A 153 1.34 -5.85 16.53
CA GLN A 153 2.23 -6.44 17.53
C GLN A 153 1.48 -7.37 18.49
N ALA A 154 0.18 -7.15 18.70
CA ALA A 154 -0.68 -8.03 19.48
C ALA A 154 -1.02 -9.35 18.77
N SER A 155 -0.84 -9.43 17.44
CA SER A 155 -1.22 -10.63 16.70
C SER A 155 -0.27 -11.82 17.01
N PRO A 156 -0.81 -13.05 17.16
CA PRO A 156 0.03 -14.22 17.41
C PRO A 156 1.07 -14.48 16.34
N GLY A 157 0.73 -14.19 15.07
CA GLY A 157 1.66 -14.32 13.96
C GLY A 157 2.88 -13.41 14.09
N PHE A 158 2.70 -12.17 14.57
CA PHE A 158 3.78 -11.23 14.80
C PHE A 158 4.62 -11.63 16.02
N ARG A 159 3.97 -11.93 17.15
CA ARG A 159 4.63 -12.35 18.40
C ARG A 159 5.49 -13.60 18.18
N ALA A 160 4.91 -14.63 17.56
CA ALA A 160 5.63 -15.85 17.26
C ALA A 160 6.80 -15.62 16.29
N GLU A 161 6.69 -14.71 15.32
CA GLU A 161 7.81 -14.40 14.42
C GLU A 161 8.90 -13.61 15.14
N PHE A 162 8.54 -12.68 16.02
CA PHE A 162 9.51 -12.01 16.88
C PHE A 162 10.31 -13.02 17.71
N LEU A 163 9.65 -13.95 18.41
CA LEU A 163 10.32 -14.97 19.22
C LEU A 163 11.29 -15.83 18.40
N ARG A 164 10.88 -16.30 17.21
CA ARG A 164 11.77 -17.03 16.30
C ARG A 164 13.00 -16.23 15.86
N THR A 165 12.87 -14.91 15.73
CA THR A 165 14.05 -14.08 15.41
C THR A 165 15.03 -13.95 16.57
N LEU A 166 14.59 -14.14 17.83
CA LEU A 166 15.46 -14.11 18.99
C LEU A 166 16.42 -15.30 19.03
N GLU A 167 15.96 -16.49 18.60
CA GLU A 167 16.79 -17.70 18.48
C GLU A 167 18.01 -17.49 17.56
N ARG A 168 17.89 -16.56 16.61
CA ARG A 168 18.89 -16.23 15.60
C ARG A 168 19.31 -14.76 15.65
N LEU A 169 19.18 -14.12 16.82
CA LEU A 169 19.43 -12.68 16.96
C LEU A 169 20.87 -12.30 16.55
N GLU A 170 21.84 -13.16 16.86
CA GLU A 170 23.25 -12.94 16.50
C GLU A 170 23.47 -12.90 14.98
N ASP A 171 22.68 -13.64 14.19
CA ASP A 171 22.77 -13.63 12.73
C ASP A 171 22.25 -12.32 12.12
N ILE A 172 21.34 -11.64 12.83
CA ILE A 172 20.64 -10.46 12.32
C ILE A 172 21.05 -9.14 12.98
N ARG A 173 21.77 -9.17 14.10
CA ARG A 173 22.04 -7.97 14.92
C ARG A 173 22.71 -6.82 14.16
N TRP A 174 23.64 -7.13 13.26
CA TRP A 174 24.35 -6.12 12.46
C TRP A 174 23.52 -5.60 11.28
N TRP A 175 22.52 -6.36 10.85
CA TRP A 175 21.54 -5.88 9.89
C TRP A 175 20.53 -4.95 10.57
N MET A 176 20.08 -5.30 11.77
CA MET A 176 19.05 -4.55 12.50
C MET A 176 19.59 -3.32 13.25
N ALA A 177 20.86 -3.34 13.63
CA ALA A 177 21.55 -2.27 14.34
C ALA A 177 22.99 -2.10 13.81
N PRO A 178 23.18 -1.63 12.57
CA PRO A 178 24.49 -1.63 11.90
C PRO A 178 25.59 -0.84 12.62
N SER A 179 25.24 0.17 13.41
CA SER A 179 26.23 1.01 14.07
C SER A 179 26.89 0.38 15.30
N HIS A 180 26.20 -0.55 15.99
CA HIS A 180 26.65 -1.05 17.29
C HIS A 180 26.28 -2.52 17.55
N GLY A 181 25.45 -3.13 16.71
CA GLY A 181 25.02 -4.52 16.83
C GLY A 181 24.14 -4.80 18.06
N VAL A 182 23.55 -3.76 18.66
CA VAL A 182 22.60 -3.91 19.78
C VAL A 182 21.20 -3.68 19.22
N VAL A 183 20.42 -4.74 19.11
CA VAL A 183 19.06 -4.67 18.57
C VAL A 183 18.13 -4.14 19.66
N HIS A 184 17.52 -2.98 19.41
CA HIS A 184 16.65 -2.36 20.40
C HIS A 184 15.27 -3.03 20.40
N VAL A 185 14.97 -3.74 21.49
CA VAL A 185 13.64 -4.21 21.87
C VAL A 185 13.20 -3.36 23.05
N ARG A 186 12.12 -2.60 22.88
CA ARG A 186 11.51 -1.83 23.96
C ARG A 186 10.27 -2.56 24.42
N ILE A 187 10.19 -2.78 25.72
CA ILE A 187 8.98 -3.21 26.40
C ILE A 187 8.60 -2.01 27.24
N PRO A 188 7.51 -1.30 26.95
CA PRO A 188 7.02 -0.22 27.80
C PRO A 188 6.61 -0.71 29.19
N CYS A 189 6.85 0.11 30.20
CA CYS A 189 6.44 -0.19 31.57
C CYS A 189 4.91 -0.40 31.63
N PRO A 190 4.42 -1.51 32.20
CA PRO A 190 2.98 -1.77 32.31
C PRO A 190 2.20 -0.70 33.08
N GLU A 191 2.86 0.04 33.97
CA GLU A 191 2.22 1.04 34.83
C GLU A 191 2.11 2.42 34.18
N CYS A 192 3.14 2.90 33.48
CA CYS A 192 3.16 4.24 32.90
C CYS A 192 3.52 4.31 31.42
N GLY A 193 3.86 3.20 30.76
CA GLY A 193 4.19 3.17 29.34
C GLY A 193 5.53 3.80 28.94
N TRP A 194 6.37 4.20 29.91
CA TRP A 194 7.73 4.65 29.61
C TRP A 194 8.61 3.46 29.23
N ALA A 195 9.39 3.62 28.16
CA ALA A 195 10.43 2.68 27.75
C ALA A 195 11.75 3.42 27.51
N GLU A 196 12.87 2.79 27.84
CA GLU A 196 14.19 3.33 27.49
C GLU A 196 14.35 3.38 25.96
N LYS A 197 14.58 4.58 25.41
CA LYS A 197 14.56 4.85 23.98
C LYS A 197 15.55 4.01 23.18
N ARG A 198 16.75 3.81 23.74
CA ARG A 198 17.81 2.99 23.14
C ARG A 198 17.83 1.55 23.66
N ALA A 199 16.98 1.19 24.62
CA ALA A 199 16.90 -0.15 25.18
C ALA A 199 18.26 -0.74 25.64
N ASP A 200 19.21 0.11 26.05
CA ASP A 200 20.56 -0.28 26.47
C ASP A 200 20.53 -1.25 27.67
N ARG A 201 19.52 -1.11 28.54
CA ARG A 201 19.29 -1.91 29.75
C ARG A 201 18.12 -2.88 29.62
N THR A 202 17.49 -2.97 28.45
CA THR A 202 16.55 -4.07 28.18
C THR A 202 17.35 -5.30 27.76
N LYS A 203 17.18 -6.41 28.47
CA LYS A 203 17.96 -7.64 28.26
C LYS A 203 17.03 -8.84 28.19
N LEU A 204 17.28 -9.71 27.22
CA LEU A 204 16.69 -11.05 27.17
C LEU A 204 17.31 -11.88 28.31
N ALA A 205 16.50 -12.25 29.28
CA ALA A 205 16.92 -13.05 30.44
C ALA A 205 16.73 -14.54 30.17
N HIS A 206 15.62 -14.92 29.54
CA HIS A 206 15.31 -16.30 29.18
C HIS A 206 14.55 -16.38 27.86
N LEU A 207 14.76 -17.46 27.11
CA LEU A 207 14.05 -17.82 25.88
C LEU A 207 13.85 -19.33 25.90
N ASP A 208 12.60 -19.78 25.83
CA ASP A 208 12.19 -21.17 25.84
C ASP A 208 10.99 -21.40 24.88
N GLU A 209 10.33 -22.55 24.99
CA GLU A 209 9.17 -22.89 24.17
C GLU A 209 7.91 -22.07 24.52
N ASP A 210 7.84 -21.54 25.74
CA ASP A 210 6.71 -20.77 26.25
C ASP A 210 6.83 -19.29 25.85
N GLY A 211 8.05 -18.76 25.72
CA GLY A 211 8.26 -17.40 25.23
C GLY A 211 9.62 -16.82 25.58
N ALA A 212 9.66 -15.49 25.70
CA ALA A 212 10.86 -14.73 26.02
C ALA A 212 10.64 -13.81 27.23
N THR A 213 11.43 -14.02 28.28
CA THR A 213 11.43 -13.14 29.46
C THR A 213 12.54 -12.10 29.32
N PHE A 214 12.16 -10.84 29.47
CA PHE A 214 13.05 -9.69 29.43
C PHE A 214 13.09 -8.97 30.78
N THR A 215 14.27 -8.48 31.15
CA THR A 215 14.41 -7.45 32.19
C THR A 215 14.50 -6.08 31.52
N ALA A 216 13.77 -5.09 32.03
CA ALA A 216 13.78 -3.71 31.54
C ALA A 216 13.85 -2.70 32.70
N ALA A 217 14.02 -1.42 32.36
CA ALA A 217 14.06 -0.32 33.32
C ALA A 217 13.08 0.78 32.89
N CYS A 218 12.22 1.18 33.83
CA CYS A 218 11.30 2.29 33.72
C CYS A 218 11.95 3.55 34.31
N PHE A 219 11.60 4.70 33.74
CA PHE A 219 12.00 6.00 34.27
C PHE A 219 11.50 6.20 35.72
N ASP A 220 10.20 5.99 35.96
CA ASP A 220 9.58 6.23 37.27
C ASP A 220 9.60 5.00 38.20
N HIS A 221 9.34 3.80 37.66
CA HIS A 221 9.10 2.59 38.46
C HIS A 221 10.32 1.67 38.63
N GLY A 222 11.48 2.06 38.10
CA GLY A 222 12.71 1.26 38.22
C GLY A 222 12.67 -0.03 37.40
N ARG A 223 13.34 -1.08 37.87
CA ARG A 223 13.52 -2.34 37.10
C ARG A 223 12.29 -3.23 37.20
N TYR A 224 11.94 -3.87 36.08
CA TYR A 224 10.84 -4.83 36.02
C TYR A 224 11.16 -5.96 35.03
N GLU A 225 10.37 -7.04 35.13
CA GLU A 225 10.40 -8.18 34.23
C GLU A 225 9.12 -8.23 33.40
N ALA A 226 9.25 -8.74 32.18
CA ALA A 226 8.18 -8.83 31.21
C ALA A 226 8.34 -10.12 30.40
N HIS A 227 7.29 -10.92 30.31
CA HIS A 227 7.27 -12.14 29.53
C HIS A 227 6.50 -11.90 28.23
N ILE A 228 7.10 -12.22 27.08
CA ILE A 228 6.46 -12.14 25.77
C ILE A 228 6.21 -13.57 25.28
N ASP A 229 4.95 -13.91 25.04
CA ASP A 229 4.57 -15.18 24.41
C ASP A 229 3.74 -14.95 23.13
N PRO A 230 3.44 -16.00 22.34
CA PRO A 230 2.65 -15.88 21.12
C PRO A 230 1.17 -15.51 21.31
N GLU A 231 0.55 -15.86 22.44
CA GLU A 231 -0.90 -15.82 22.62
C GLU A 231 -1.34 -14.60 23.46
N ASP A 232 -0.46 -14.04 24.29
CA ASP A 232 -0.72 -12.82 25.07
C ASP A 232 -0.45 -11.54 24.25
N ASP A 233 -1.40 -10.61 24.30
CA ASP A 233 -1.27 -9.29 23.69
C ASP A 233 -0.53 -8.28 24.59
N ALA A 234 -0.27 -8.66 25.84
CA ALA A 234 0.54 -7.95 26.83
C ALA A 234 1.78 -8.77 27.23
N PRO A 235 2.86 -8.10 27.68
CA PRO A 235 3.11 -6.67 27.64
C PRO A 235 3.39 -6.19 26.21
N TYR A 236 3.23 -4.88 26.00
CA TYR A 236 3.42 -4.24 24.70
C TYR A 236 4.86 -4.45 24.18
N LEU A 237 4.99 -4.82 22.91
CA LEU A 237 6.27 -4.99 22.24
C LEU A 237 6.52 -3.85 21.26
N ASP A 238 7.48 -2.98 21.56
CA ASP A 238 7.90 -1.89 20.68
C ASP A 238 9.27 -2.19 20.05
N LEU A 239 9.26 -2.55 18.77
CA LEU A 239 10.48 -2.84 18.02
C LEU A 239 11.03 -1.58 17.33
N ALA A 240 12.36 -1.45 17.29
CA ALA A 240 13.00 -0.44 16.45
C ALA A 240 12.65 -0.59 14.97
N THR A 241 12.75 0.52 14.24
CA THR A 241 12.26 0.67 12.86
C THR A 241 12.67 -0.46 11.91
N LEU A 242 13.94 -0.85 11.84
CA LEU A 242 14.40 -1.92 10.95
C LEU A 242 13.86 -3.29 11.40
N TYR A 243 13.96 -3.56 12.70
CA TYR A 243 13.56 -4.85 13.27
C TYR A 243 12.05 -5.10 13.16
N ARG A 244 11.24 -4.07 13.40
CA ARG A 244 9.79 -4.10 13.12
C ARG A 244 9.49 -4.50 11.68
N ASN A 245 10.22 -3.94 10.70
CA ASN A 245 9.97 -4.26 9.30
C ASN A 245 10.32 -5.72 9.01
N LEU A 246 11.45 -6.24 9.53
CA LEU A 246 11.80 -7.66 9.38
C LEU A 246 10.72 -8.58 9.95
N VAL A 247 10.32 -8.38 11.22
CA VAL A 247 9.33 -9.23 11.89
C VAL A 247 7.99 -9.19 11.15
N LYS A 248 7.50 -7.99 10.82
CA LYS A 248 6.24 -7.82 10.07
C LYS A 248 6.30 -8.46 8.69
N GLU A 249 7.37 -8.22 7.93
CA GLU A 249 7.52 -8.75 6.56
C GLU A 249 7.60 -10.28 6.56
N ARG A 250 8.27 -10.89 7.55
CA ARG A 250 8.31 -12.35 7.72
C ARG A 250 7.00 -12.94 8.22
N ALA A 251 6.28 -12.25 9.11
CA ALA A 251 4.97 -12.67 9.60
C ALA A 251 3.94 -12.70 8.45
N LEU A 252 3.87 -11.64 7.64
CA LEU A 252 3.00 -11.56 6.47
C LEU A 252 3.40 -12.57 5.37
N GLY A 253 4.71 -12.76 5.14
CA GLY A 253 5.21 -13.67 4.11
C GLY A 253 4.89 -15.15 4.31
N ARG A 254 4.23 -15.52 5.42
CA ARG A 254 3.75 -16.90 5.65
C ARG A 254 2.46 -17.23 4.88
N ASP A 255 1.66 -16.23 4.51
CA ASP A 255 0.52 -16.46 3.62
C ASP A 255 0.98 -16.50 2.15
N GLU A 256 1.23 -17.70 1.65
CA GLU A 256 1.67 -17.90 0.27
C GLU A 256 0.55 -17.66 -0.77
N ARG A 257 -0.70 -17.48 -0.34
CA ARG A 257 -1.82 -17.12 -1.24
C ARG A 257 -1.88 -15.63 -1.52
N THR A 258 -1.22 -14.81 -0.70
CA THR A 258 -1.24 -13.34 -0.83
C THR A 258 0.16 -12.83 -1.16
N LEU A 259 0.28 -12.11 -2.28
CA LEU A 259 1.50 -11.38 -2.58
C LEU A 259 1.46 -10.02 -1.88
N HIS A 260 2.23 -9.87 -0.80
CA HIS A 260 2.42 -8.58 -0.13
C HIS A 260 3.46 -7.72 -0.86
N VAL A 261 3.06 -6.50 -1.21
CA VAL A 261 3.89 -5.49 -1.89
C VAL A 261 4.08 -4.30 -0.95
N MET A 262 5.28 -4.12 -0.42
CA MET A 262 5.62 -3.03 0.48
C MET A 262 5.84 -1.74 -0.32
N MET A 263 4.98 -0.75 -0.07
CA MET A 263 5.03 0.57 -0.66
C MET A 263 5.85 1.50 0.24
N LYS A 264 6.90 2.11 -0.33
CA LYS A 264 7.85 2.93 0.42
C LYS A 264 8.25 4.17 -0.38
N GLY A 265 8.63 5.24 0.31
CA GLY A 265 9.34 6.36 -0.34
C GLY A 265 10.76 5.94 -0.76
N GLY A 266 11.31 6.58 -1.79
CA GLY A 266 12.65 6.25 -2.33
C GLY A 266 13.80 6.25 -1.30
N ASP A 267 13.68 7.02 -0.22
CA ASP A 267 14.66 7.06 0.87
C ASP A 267 14.80 5.74 1.63
N TRP A 268 13.77 4.90 1.61
CA TRP A 268 13.79 3.60 2.29
C TRP A 268 14.61 2.53 1.58
N THR A 269 15.05 2.78 0.35
CA THR A 269 15.87 1.81 -0.41
C THR A 269 17.06 1.32 0.41
N PHE A 270 17.77 2.25 1.09
CA PHE A 270 18.94 1.94 1.92
C PHE A 270 18.58 1.15 3.18
N GLY A 271 17.44 1.45 3.81
CA GLY A 271 16.94 0.69 4.96
C GLY A 271 16.49 -0.72 4.57
N CYS A 272 15.83 -0.86 3.41
CA CYS A 272 15.38 -2.14 2.89
C CYS A 272 16.54 -3.06 2.51
N GLN A 273 17.69 -2.52 2.07
CA GLN A 273 18.90 -3.32 1.88
C GLN A 273 19.32 -4.05 3.16
N LEU A 274 19.21 -3.39 4.32
CA LEU A 274 19.52 -4.01 5.61
C LEU A 274 18.47 -5.06 6.01
N VAL A 275 17.19 -4.75 5.80
CA VAL A 275 16.09 -5.69 6.07
C VAL A 275 16.20 -6.94 5.19
N ASP A 276 16.55 -6.78 3.92
CA ASP A 276 16.78 -7.90 2.99
C ASP A 276 17.99 -8.74 3.37
N GLY A 277 19.07 -8.11 3.84
CA GLY A 277 20.22 -8.83 4.40
C GLY A 277 19.83 -9.68 5.60
N ALA A 278 18.98 -9.16 6.50
CA ALA A 278 18.46 -9.95 7.63
C ALA A 278 17.52 -11.07 7.18
N HIS A 279 16.68 -10.84 6.17
CA HIS A 279 15.89 -11.91 5.57
C HIS A 279 16.79 -13.03 5.03
N GLY A 280 17.88 -12.68 4.35
CA GLY A 280 18.86 -13.64 3.85
C GLY A 280 19.58 -14.38 4.98
N ALA A 281 19.99 -13.67 6.04
CA ALA A 281 20.61 -14.26 7.21
C ALA A 281 19.70 -15.25 7.94
N LEU A 282 18.37 -15.02 7.90
CA LEU A 282 17.35 -15.92 8.45
C LEU A 282 16.81 -16.95 7.45
N ASP A 283 17.52 -17.19 6.35
CA ASP A 283 17.18 -18.16 5.31
C ASP A 283 15.73 -18.03 4.81
N THR A 284 15.25 -16.79 4.64
CA THR A 284 13.89 -16.55 4.13
C THR A 284 13.76 -17.18 2.74
N PRO A 285 12.79 -18.09 2.51
CA PRO A 285 12.60 -18.69 1.21
C PRO A 285 12.32 -17.63 0.14
N PRO A 286 12.81 -17.77 -1.11
CA PRO A 286 12.57 -16.80 -2.18
C PRO A 286 11.09 -16.47 -2.40
N ALA A 287 10.19 -17.45 -2.22
CA ALA A 287 8.75 -17.27 -2.33
C ALA A 287 8.16 -16.33 -1.26
N ARG A 288 8.81 -16.24 -0.09
CA ARG A 288 8.39 -15.42 1.06
C ARG A 288 9.14 -14.10 1.17
N MET A 289 10.11 -13.86 0.29
CA MET A 289 10.80 -12.58 0.24
C MET A 289 9.81 -11.47 -0.14
N PRO A 290 9.77 -10.35 0.61
CA PRO A 290 8.83 -9.27 0.34
C PRO A 290 9.08 -8.65 -1.04
N SER A 291 8.00 -8.28 -1.73
CA SER A 291 8.08 -7.42 -2.92
C SER A 291 8.04 -5.97 -2.49
N ARG A 292 8.82 -5.09 -3.12
CA ARG A 292 8.84 -3.65 -2.77
C ARG A 292 8.72 -2.77 -4.00
N ILE A 293 8.01 -1.66 -3.84
CA ILE A 293 7.97 -0.57 -4.81
C ILE A 293 8.34 0.71 -4.07
N PHE A 294 9.37 1.38 -4.59
CA PHE A 294 9.84 2.66 -4.11
C PHE A 294 9.24 3.77 -4.98
N THR A 295 8.45 4.65 -4.37
CA THR A 295 7.84 5.79 -5.04
C THR A 295 8.82 6.95 -5.16
N PRO A 296 8.54 7.93 -6.06
CA PRO A 296 9.31 9.16 -6.14
C PRO A 296 9.60 9.79 -4.78
N GLN A 297 10.85 10.20 -4.56
CA GLN A 297 11.21 11.01 -3.41
C GLN A 297 10.87 12.48 -3.70
N VAL A 298 10.22 13.15 -2.75
CA VAL A 298 9.91 14.58 -2.84
C VAL A 298 11.02 15.39 -2.17
N LEU A 299 11.58 16.34 -2.91
CA LEU A 299 12.73 17.15 -2.53
C LEU A 299 12.34 18.61 -2.30
N ALA A 300 12.88 19.21 -1.26
CA ALA A 300 12.91 20.66 -1.09
C ALA A 300 13.84 21.30 -2.14
N PRO A 301 13.79 22.63 -2.35
CA PRO A 301 14.68 23.31 -3.31
C PRO A 301 16.17 23.12 -3.01
N THR A 302 16.51 22.86 -1.75
CA THR A 302 17.88 22.57 -1.31
C THR A 302 18.38 21.18 -1.75
N GLY A 303 17.52 20.35 -2.34
CA GLY A 303 17.79 18.95 -2.64
C GLY A 303 17.58 18.01 -1.45
N ALA A 304 17.29 18.53 -0.26
CA ALA A 304 16.95 17.73 0.91
C ALA A 304 15.58 17.07 0.76
N LYS A 305 15.37 15.92 1.41
CA LYS A 305 14.06 15.27 1.48
C LYS A 305 13.05 16.22 2.14
N LEU A 306 11.86 16.35 1.54
CA LEU A 306 10.74 17.03 2.18
C LEU A 306 10.39 16.30 3.49
N SER A 307 10.61 16.97 4.62
CA SER A 307 10.26 16.45 5.94
C SER A 307 9.98 17.57 6.93
N LYS A 308 9.09 17.31 7.90
CA LYS A 308 8.76 18.27 8.96
C LYS A 308 9.94 18.55 9.89
N SER A 309 10.82 17.57 10.12
CA SER A 309 11.97 17.70 11.02
C SER A 309 13.05 18.64 10.48
N LEU A 310 13.38 18.54 9.19
CA LEU A 310 14.38 19.41 8.54
C LEU A 310 13.99 20.90 8.57
N LEU A 311 12.68 21.19 8.59
CA LEU A 311 12.17 22.56 8.68
C LEU A 311 12.21 23.11 10.11
N ARG A 312 12.02 22.25 11.12
CA ARG A 312 12.17 22.65 12.53
C ARG A 312 13.58 23.13 12.85
N GLU A 313 14.60 22.65 12.13
CA GLU A 313 15.98 23.12 12.26
C GLU A 313 16.18 24.57 11.76
N HIS A 314 15.29 25.08 10.90
CA HIS A 314 15.39 26.40 10.28
C HIS A 314 14.43 27.45 10.89
N GLY A 315 13.70 27.09 11.95
CA GLY A 315 12.69 27.95 12.61
C GLY A 315 11.27 27.74 12.06
N ARG A 316 10.25 27.84 12.92
CA ARG A 316 8.85 27.51 12.58
C ARG A 316 8.23 28.41 11.49
N ASP A 317 8.78 29.60 11.28
CA ASP A 317 8.14 30.66 10.48
C ASP A 317 8.77 30.86 9.09
N ALA A 318 9.82 30.12 8.73
CA ALA A 318 10.50 30.23 7.44
C ALA A 318 10.29 28.97 6.61
N LEU A 319 9.22 28.94 5.81
CA LEU A 319 9.10 27.94 4.73
C LEU A 319 10.20 28.21 3.69
N PRO A 320 10.92 27.18 3.19
CA PRO A 320 11.79 27.34 2.05
C PRO A 320 11.01 27.89 0.86
N ALA A 321 11.67 28.69 0.02
CA ALA A 321 11.07 29.17 -1.23
C ALA A 321 10.44 28.00 -2.02
N ASP A 322 9.35 28.24 -2.74
CA ASP A 322 8.62 27.21 -3.50
C ASP A 322 7.97 26.06 -2.69
N VAL A 323 7.96 26.11 -1.33
CA VAL A 323 7.19 25.17 -0.49
C VAL A 323 5.91 25.84 -0.01
N GLU A 324 4.77 25.39 -0.53
CA GLU A 324 3.45 25.82 -0.07
C GLU A 324 3.07 25.12 1.26
N PRO A 325 2.29 25.76 2.16
CA PRO A 325 1.91 25.18 3.45
C PRO A 325 1.29 23.78 3.34
N TRP A 326 0.43 23.57 2.35
CA TRP A 326 -0.27 22.30 2.13
C TRP A 326 0.67 21.14 1.79
N MET A 327 1.88 21.42 1.27
CA MET A 327 2.85 20.38 0.93
C MET A 327 3.44 19.73 2.17
N LEU A 328 3.41 20.41 3.32
CA LEU A 328 3.89 19.92 4.61
C LEU A 328 2.78 19.47 5.52
N ASP A 329 1.64 20.13 5.42
CA ASP A 329 0.43 19.82 6.16
C ASP A 329 -0.75 19.82 5.20
N THR A 330 -1.18 18.64 4.77
CA THR A 330 -2.19 18.54 3.71
C THR A 330 -3.56 19.05 4.14
N THR A 331 -3.80 19.32 5.43
CA THR A 331 -5.05 19.99 5.84
C THR A 331 -5.10 21.46 5.44
N ALA A 332 -3.98 22.05 5.04
CA ALA A 332 -3.93 23.40 4.49
C ALA A 332 -4.22 23.46 2.98
N TRP A 333 -4.64 22.35 2.37
CA TRP A 333 -5.08 22.34 0.96
C TRP A 333 -6.26 23.31 0.78
N PRO A 334 -6.27 24.15 -0.27
CA PRO A 334 -7.30 25.19 -0.44
C PRO A 334 -8.68 24.65 -0.86
N GLY A 335 -8.76 23.44 -1.40
CA GLY A 335 -10.02 22.77 -1.77
C GLY A 335 -10.50 21.78 -0.71
N ASP A 336 -11.57 21.05 -1.03
CA ASP A 336 -11.98 19.90 -0.22
C ASP A 336 -11.07 18.66 -0.45
N VAL A 337 -11.33 17.60 0.32
CA VAL A 337 -10.56 16.36 0.27
C VAL A 337 -10.66 15.68 -1.10
N ASP A 338 -11.84 15.70 -1.73
CA ASP A 338 -12.04 15.09 -3.04
C ASP A 338 -11.25 15.82 -4.13
N ASN A 339 -11.25 17.15 -4.11
CA ASN A 339 -10.45 17.98 -5.00
C ASN A 339 -8.96 17.67 -4.87
N TYR A 340 -8.46 17.52 -3.64
CA TYR A 340 -7.08 17.15 -3.36
C TYR A 340 -6.73 15.74 -3.87
N VAL A 341 -7.59 14.76 -3.58
CA VAL A 341 -7.44 13.37 -4.01
C VAL A 341 -7.42 13.28 -5.51
N ASP A 342 -8.33 13.94 -6.21
CA ASP A 342 -8.35 13.98 -7.67
C ASP A 342 -7.05 14.59 -8.22
N ALA A 343 -6.42 15.52 -7.50
CA ALA A 343 -5.20 16.19 -7.95
C ALA A 343 -4.00 15.26 -7.80
N LEU A 344 -3.96 14.51 -6.71
CA LEU A 344 -2.97 13.46 -6.48
C LEU A 344 -3.16 12.27 -7.41
N VAL A 345 -4.39 11.82 -7.65
CA VAL A 345 -4.71 10.71 -8.56
C VAL A 345 -4.25 11.06 -9.97
N TRP A 346 -4.51 12.28 -10.43
CA TRP A 346 -4.01 12.75 -11.71
C TRP A 346 -2.49 12.80 -11.72
N LEU A 347 -1.87 13.47 -10.74
CA LEU A 347 -0.41 13.61 -10.67
C LEU A 347 0.28 12.25 -10.69
N VAL A 348 -0.09 11.35 -9.78
CA VAL A 348 0.54 10.03 -9.66
C VAL A 348 0.19 9.15 -10.87
N GLY A 349 -0.99 9.33 -11.46
CA GLY A 349 -1.36 8.73 -12.75
C GLY A 349 -0.37 9.11 -13.85
N GLU A 350 -0.08 10.41 -14.00
CA GLU A 350 0.92 10.92 -14.95
C GLU A 350 2.31 10.35 -14.66
N LEU A 351 2.71 10.27 -13.38
CA LEU A 351 3.99 9.67 -13.01
C LEU A 351 4.08 8.18 -13.37
N LEU A 352 2.96 7.45 -13.33
CA LEU A 352 2.91 6.01 -13.63
C LEU A 352 2.88 5.70 -15.14
N THR A 353 2.63 6.69 -16.01
CA THR A 353 2.56 6.50 -17.47
C THR A 353 3.87 5.99 -18.07
N ASP A 354 5.00 6.45 -17.54
CA ASP A 354 6.35 6.05 -17.96
C ASP A 354 7.18 5.72 -16.72
N PRO A 355 7.82 4.53 -16.64
CA PRO A 355 8.77 4.19 -15.58
C PRO A 355 9.85 5.25 -15.32
N LYS A 356 10.27 6.03 -16.33
CA LYS A 356 11.23 7.15 -16.18
C LYS A 356 10.69 8.28 -15.32
N HIS A 357 9.38 8.46 -15.28
CA HIS A 357 8.73 9.44 -14.42
C HIS A 357 8.52 8.87 -13.02
N PHE A 358 8.19 7.59 -12.88
CA PHE A 358 7.93 7.00 -11.56
C PHE A 358 9.19 6.68 -10.76
N PHE A 359 10.27 6.21 -11.38
CA PHE A 359 11.50 5.81 -10.68
C PHE A 359 12.54 6.94 -10.64
N ARG A 360 12.11 8.15 -10.29
CA ARG A 360 12.98 9.33 -10.07
C ARG A 360 12.46 10.24 -8.95
N SER A 361 13.32 11.14 -8.48
CA SER A 361 12.94 12.17 -7.50
C SER A 361 12.39 13.43 -8.17
N PHE A 362 11.55 14.16 -7.45
CA PHE A 362 10.99 15.44 -7.90
C PHE A 362 11.15 16.50 -6.82
N THR A 363 11.38 17.75 -7.23
CA THR A 363 11.27 18.88 -6.31
C THR A 363 9.81 19.22 -6.05
N VAL A 364 9.52 19.82 -4.90
CA VAL A 364 8.21 20.38 -4.56
C VAL A 364 7.69 21.34 -5.64
N LYS A 365 8.59 22.16 -6.21
CA LYS A 365 8.29 23.09 -7.30
C LYS A 365 7.80 22.35 -8.54
N GLU A 366 8.48 21.28 -8.93
CA GLU A 366 8.10 20.51 -10.12
C GLU A 366 6.78 19.76 -9.92
N LEU A 367 6.56 19.17 -8.73
CA LEU A 367 5.27 18.55 -8.42
C LEU A 367 4.13 19.58 -8.40
N GLY A 368 4.36 20.76 -7.81
CA GLY A 368 3.41 21.87 -7.85
C GLY A 368 3.09 22.29 -9.28
N ARG A 369 4.12 22.48 -10.13
CA ARG A 369 3.95 22.78 -11.56
C ARG A 369 3.12 21.72 -12.27
N LEU A 370 3.43 20.44 -12.08
CA LEU A 370 2.66 19.34 -12.68
C LEU A 370 1.20 19.39 -12.21
N MET A 371 0.94 19.49 -10.91
CA MET A 371 -0.43 19.56 -10.39
C MET A 371 -1.25 20.72 -10.97
N THR A 372 -0.63 21.88 -11.23
CA THR A 372 -1.31 23.01 -11.89
C THR A 372 -1.64 22.79 -13.38
N THR A 373 -0.97 21.84 -14.03
CA THR A 373 -1.26 21.46 -15.43
C THR A 373 -2.40 20.44 -15.55
N ARG A 374 -2.99 20.01 -14.42
CA ARG A 374 -4.17 19.15 -14.42
C ARG A 374 -5.31 19.81 -15.20
N PRO A 375 -6.09 19.05 -15.99
CA PRO A 375 -7.35 19.54 -16.55
C PRO A 375 -8.23 20.16 -15.46
N THR A 376 -8.86 21.30 -15.78
CA THR A 376 -9.80 21.99 -14.88
C THR A 376 -11.18 21.33 -14.87
N GLU A 377 -11.47 20.50 -15.87
CA GLU A 377 -12.69 19.71 -15.89
C GLU A 377 -12.65 18.66 -14.76
N PRO A 378 -13.75 18.50 -14.01
CA PRO A 378 -13.80 17.54 -12.92
C PRO A 378 -13.59 16.13 -13.46
N LEU A 379 -12.72 15.38 -12.79
CA LEU A 379 -12.52 13.96 -13.07
C LEU A 379 -13.82 13.23 -12.78
N VAL A 380 -14.43 12.68 -13.82
CA VAL A 380 -15.64 11.86 -13.66
C VAL A 380 -15.25 10.52 -13.04
N ARG A 381 -15.51 10.35 -11.74
CA ARG A 381 -15.35 9.08 -11.03
C ARG A 381 -16.37 8.08 -11.56
N ALA A 382 -15.89 7.06 -12.27
CA ALA A 382 -16.73 6.02 -12.87
C ALA A 382 -16.05 4.65 -12.75
N HIS A 383 -16.85 3.61 -12.53
CA HIS A 383 -16.39 2.24 -12.63
C HIS A 383 -16.02 1.94 -14.09
N GLU A 384 -14.86 1.33 -14.33
CA GLU A 384 -14.42 1.01 -15.69
C GLU A 384 -14.70 -0.45 -16.02
N MET A 385 -15.36 -0.71 -17.15
CA MET A 385 -15.67 -2.06 -17.60
C MET A 385 -15.27 -2.28 -19.06
N GLY A 386 -14.50 -3.33 -19.31
CA GLY A 386 -14.29 -3.84 -20.67
C GLY A 386 -15.53 -4.57 -21.17
N ILE A 387 -15.92 -4.34 -22.42
CA ILE A 387 -17.05 -5.02 -23.04
C ILE A 387 -16.77 -5.33 -24.52
N TYR A 388 -17.32 -6.43 -25.03
CA TYR A 388 -17.21 -6.78 -26.46
C TYR A 388 -17.94 -5.77 -27.34
N LYS A 389 -17.38 -5.49 -28.53
CA LYS A 389 -17.88 -4.47 -29.46
C LYS A 389 -19.38 -4.60 -29.76
N ARG A 390 -19.85 -5.84 -29.99
CA ARG A 390 -21.28 -6.12 -30.24
C ARG A 390 -22.21 -5.61 -29.14
N TYR A 391 -21.77 -5.62 -27.88
CA TYR A 391 -22.56 -5.11 -26.76
C TYR A 391 -22.28 -3.63 -26.51
N PHE A 392 -21.04 -3.17 -26.72
CA PHE A 392 -20.68 -1.75 -26.68
C PHE A 392 -21.59 -0.92 -27.59
N ASP A 393 -21.76 -1.36 -28.84
CA ASP A 393 -22.58 -0.66 -29.83
C ASP A 393 -24.07 -0.64 -29.44
N LEU A 394 -24.55 -1.65 -28.72
CA LEU A 394 -25.92 -1.66 -28.18
C LEU A 394 -26.10 -0.68 -27.03
N ILE A 395 -25.09 -0.54 -26.15
CA ILE A 395 -25.10 0.44 -25.06
C ILE A 395 -25.02 1.85 -25.64
N ALA A 396 -24.08 2.09 -26.56
CA ALA A 396 -23.91 3.39 -27.22
C ALA A 396 -25.15 3.83 -28.02
N ALA A 397 -25.93 2.88 -28.54
CA ALA A 397 -27.21 3.14 -29.20
C ALA A 397 -28.41 3.23 -28.22
N GLY A 398 -28.20 3.08 -26.91
CA GLY A 398 -29.25 3.10 -25.89
C GLY A 398 -30.21 1.90 -25.94
N ARG A 399 -29.86 0.82 -26.66
CA ARG A 399 -30.72 -0.36 -26.85
C ARG A 399 -30.47 -1.46 -25.83
N LYS A 400 -29.27 -1.51 -25.24
CA LYS A 400 -28.95 -2.35 -24.09
C LYS A 400 -29.02 -1.50 -22.83
N THR A 401 -30.03 -1.77 -22.01
CA THR A 401 -30.35 -1.02 -20.79
C THR A 401 -30.10 -1.82 -19.51
N THR A 402 -29.71 -3.09 -19.63
CA THR A 402 -29.32 -3.95 -18.52
C THR A 402 -27.96 -4.60 -18.80
N GLU A 403 -26.93 -4.30 -18.01
CA GLU A 403 -25.65 -5.01 -18.03
C GLU A 403 -25.66 -6.14 -17.01
N ILE A 404 -25.22 -7.33 -17.44
CA ILE A 404 -25.22 -8.54 -16.60
C ILE A 404 -23.80 -9.02 -16.37
N ARG A 405 -23.47 -9.34 -15.12
CA ARG A 405 -22.14 -9.80 -14.70
C ARG A 405 -22.27 -10.75 -13.51
N VAL A 406 -21.24 -11.54 -13.25
CA VAL A 406 -21.07 -12.17 -11.92
C VAL A 406 -20.83 -11.10 -10.85
N ASN A 407 -21.33 -11.35 -9.65
CA ASN A 407 -21.31 -10.46 -8.50
C ASN A 407 -19.97 -10.50 -7.75
N ASP A 408 -18.88 -10.22 -8.47
CA ASP A 408 -17.54 -10.15 -7.90
C ASP A 408 -17.33 -8.90 -7.01
N SER A 409 -16.15 -8.82 -6.38
CA SER A 409 -15.77 -7.74 -5.46
C SER A 409 -15.98 -6.33 -6.05
N SER A 410 -15.63 -6.12 -7.33
CA SER A 410 -15.88 -4.85 -8.02
C SER A 410 -17.37 -4.60 -8.24
N ARG A 411 -18.15 -5.61 -8.66
CA ARG A 411 -19.59 -5.45 -8.92
C ARG A 411 -20.44 -5.27 -7.64
N LYS A 412 -19.93 -5.70 -6.48
CA LYS A 412 -20.57 -5.46 -5.18
C LYS A 412 -20.62 -3.98 -4.78
N LYS A 413 -19.70 -3.16 -5.31
CA LYS A 413 -19.56 -1.73 -4.94
C LYS A 413 -20.46 -0.78 -5.71
N ILE A 414 -20.94 -1.23 -6.86
CA ILE A 414 -21.80 -0.43 -7.73
C ILE A 414 -23.12 -0.19 -7.01
N LYS A 415 -23.61 1.06 -7.05
CA LYS A 415 -24.87 1.49 -6.45
C LYS A 415 -25.72 2.24 -7.49
N GLU A 416 -27.00 2.40 -7.22
CA GLU A 416 -27.83 3.32 -7.99
C GLU A 416 -27.21 4.72 -7.98
N GLY A 417 -27.23 5.40 -9.13
CA GLY A 417 -26.56 6.69 -9.34
C GLY A 417 -25.08 6.60 -9.71
N SER A 418 -24.41 5.46 -9.48
CA SER A 418 -23.01 5.25 -9.91
C SER A 418 -22.84 5.48 -11.41
N LEU A 419 -21.65 5.92 -11.81
CA LEU A 419 -21.28 6.02 -13.21
C LEU A 419 -20.46 4.79 -13.61
N ILE A 420 -20.75 4.24 -14.80
CA ILE A 420 -19.97 3.17 -15.43
C ILE A 420 -19.48 3.68 -16.77
N ARG A 421 -18.16 3.61 -16.98
CA ARG A 421 -17.51 3.86 -18.26
C ARG A 421 -17.20 2.52 -18.92
N PHE A 422 -17.99 2.17 -19.92
CA PHE A 422 -17.73 0.99 -20.75
C PHE A 422 -16.65 1.34 -21.77
N ARG A 423 -15.67 0.46 -21.96
CA ARG A 423 -14.58 0.64 -22.92
C ARG A 423 -14.52 -0.52 -23.91
N CYS A 424 -14.30 -0.20 -25.17
CA CYS A 424 -14.07 -1.17 -26.23
C CYS A 424 -13.10 -0.62 -27.28
N GLN A 425 -11.94 -1.26 -27.48
CA GLN A 425 -10.99 -0.94 -28.57
C GLN A 425 -10.59 0.54 -28.72
N GLY A 426 -10.58 1.31 -27.62
CA GLY A 426 -10.25 2.74 -27.62
C GLY A 426 -11.45 3.68 -27.57
N ASP A 427 -12.65 3.17 -27.88
CA ASP A 427 -13.92 3.87 -27.64
C ASP A 427 -14.35 3.73 -26.18
N ASP A 428 -15.05 4.74 -25.68
CA ASP A 428 -15.75 4.65 -24.41
C ASP A 428 -17.14 5.30 -24.44
N VAL A 429 -18.02 4.81 -23.57
CA VAL A 429 -19.35 5.38 -23.34
C VAL A 429 -19.64 5.43 -21.86
N LEU A 430 -20.19 6.55 -21.42
CA LEU A 430 -20.53 6.79 -20.02
C LEU A 430 -22.02 6.56 -19.79
N THR A 431 -22.32 5.69 -18.82
CA THR A 431 -23.68 5.38 -18.38
C THR A 431 -23.86 5.67 -16.90
N ARG A 432 -25.09 5.97 -16.50
CA ARG A 432 -25.54 6.05 -15.11
C ARG A 432 -26.28 4.78 -14.74
N VAL A 433 -26.01 4.26 -13.55
CA VAL A 433 -26.72 3.13 -12.98
C VAL A 433 -28.09 3.60 -12.50
N THR A 434 -29.15 2.98 -13.02
CA THR A 434 -30.55 3.31 -12.70
C THR A 434 -31.17 2.33 -11.72
N ARG A 435 -30.72 1.07 -11.71
CA ARG A 435 -31.15 0.03 -10.76
C ARG A 435 -30.08 -1.03 -10.55
N ILE A 436 -30.16 -1.76 -9.44
CA ILE A 436 -29.33 -2.96 -9.19
C ILE A 436 -30.18 -4.10 -8.64
N ALA A 437 -30.13 -5.25 -9.29
CA ALA A 437 -30.74 -6.50 -8.82
C ALA A 437 -29.68 -7.61 -8.74
N ARG A 438 -29.80 -8.49 -7.74
CA ARG A 438 -28.83 -9.57 -7.47
C ARG A 438 -29.56 -10.90 -7.35
N TYR A 439 -28.97 -11.93 -7.95
CA TYR A 439 -29.55 -13.27 -8.12
C TYR A 439 -28.51 -14.35 -7.77
N SER A 440 -28.95 -15.58 -7.50
CA SER A 440 -28.07 -16.72 -7.25
C SER A 440 -27.33 -17.15 -8.51
N ASP A 441 -27.99 -17.12 -9.66
CA ASP A 441 -27.49 -17.63 -10.94
C ASP A 441 -28.14 -16.93 -12.14
N PHE A 442 -27.69 -17.26 -13.36
CA PHE A 442 -28.20 -16.61 -14.57
C PHE A 442 -29.62 -17.05 -14.94
N ASP A 443 -30.05 -18.24 -14.51
CA ASP A 443 -31.40 -18.72 -14.81
C ASP A 443 -32.43 -17.93 -13.99
N GLU A 444 -32.22 -17.81 -12.67
CA GLU A 444 -33.05 -16.96 -11.80
C GLU A 444 -33.10 -15.51 -12.31
N MET A 445 -31.95 -14.95 -12.72
CA MET A 445 -31.90 -13.60 -13.29
C MET A 445 -32.80 -13.47 -14.54
N PHE A 446 -32.74 -14.41 -15.49
CA PHE A 446 -33.56 -14.34 -16.70
C PHE A 446 -35.05 -14.66 -16.47
N ASP A 447 -35.42 -15.19 -15.30
CA ASP A 447 -36.82 -15.36 -14.90
C ASP A 447 -37.43 -14.03 -14.41
N HIS A 448 -36.59 -13.05 -14.04
CA HIS A 448 -37.00 -11.73 -13.54
C HIS A 448 -36.68 -10.56 -14.47
N GLU A 449 -35.59 -10.65 -15.23
CA GLU A 449 -35.11 -9.57 -16.11
C GLU A 449 -35.57 -9.77 -17.56
N GLU A 450 -35.94 -8.67 -18.23
CA GLU A 450 -36.33 -8.74 -19.64
C GLU A 450 -35.12 -9.09 -20.52
N VAL A 451 -35.19 -10.22 -21.22
CA VAL A 451 -34.16 -10.73 -22.16
C VAL A 451 -33.71 -9.66 -23.17
N ALA A 452 -34.67 -8.86 -23.67
CA ALA A 452 -34.41 -7.81 -24.64
C ALA A 452 -33.63 -6.62 -24.06
N SER A 453 -33.77 -6.34 -22.76
CA SER A 453 -33.02 -5.27 -22.08
C SER A 453 -31.52 -5.60 -21.96
N VAL A 454 -31.20 -6.89 -21.89
CA VAL A 454 -29.82 -7.41 -21.83
C VAL A 454 -29.19 -7.48 -23.22
N ASN A 455 -29.91 -8.03 -24.20
CA ASN A 455 -29.52 -8.03 -25.60
C ASN A 455 -30.77 -8.19 -26.49
N PRO A 456 -31.21 -7.14 -27.20
CA PRO A 456 -32.43 -7.19 -28.01
C PRO A 456 -32.29 -8.06 -29.28
N LEU A 457 -31.08 -8.57 -29.57
CA LEU A 457 -30.77 -9.33 -30.77
C LEU A 457 -30.60 -10.84 -30.53
N ALA A 458 -30.82 -11.34 -29.31
CA ALA A 458 -30.59 -12.75 -28.96
C ALA A 458 -31.67 -13.31 -28.04
N THR A 459 -31.96 -14.60 -28.19
CA THR A 459 -32.92 -15.33 -27.34
C THR A 459 -32.36 -15.60 -25.94
N ARG A 460 -33.22 -16.00 -24.98
CA ARG A 460 -32.79 -16.41 -23.63
C ARG A 460 -31.73 -17.51 -23.70
N GLU A 461 -31.98 -18.54 -24.50
CA GLU A 461 -31.09 -19.70 -24.66
C GLU A 461 -29.72 -19.29 -25.21
N ASP A 462 -29.69 -18.45 -26.26
CA ASP A 462 -28.44 -17.94 -26.84
C ASP A 462 -27.65 -17.12 -25.83
N GLN A 463 -28.32 -16.24 -25.08
CA GLN A 463 -27.67 -15.38 -24.09
C GLN A 463 -27.10 -16.19 -22.93
N LEU A 464 -27.86 -17.16 -22.42
CA LEU A 464 -27.43 -18.07 -21.34
C LEU A 464 -26.20 -18.89 -21.77
N ALA A 465 -26.21 -19.44 -22.99
CA ALA A 465 -25.08 -20.18 -23.53
C ALA A 465 -23.84 -19.29 -23.70
N ASN A 466 -24.00 -18.09 -24.27
CA ASN A 466 -22.90 -17.15 -24.46
C ASN A 466 -22.29 -16.68 -23.13
N ILE A 467 -23.12 -16.38 -22.12
CA ILE A 467 -22.59 -15.86 -20.86
C ILE A 467 -21.89 -16.93 -20.03
N ARG A 468 -22.34 -18.19 -20.07
CA ARG A 468 -21.65 -19.31 -19.42
C ARG A 468 -20.32 -19.70 -20.09
N GLN A 469 -20.11 -19.32 -21.35
CA GLN A 469 -18.78 -19.38 -21.97
C GLN A 469 -17.82 -18.33 -21.41
N ILE A 470 -18.35 -17.19 -20.93
CA ILE A 470 -17.56 -16.12 -20.32
C ILE A 470 -17.34 -16.38 -18.82
N TYR A 471 -18.38 -16.88 -18.14
CA TYR A 471 -18.40 -17.14 -16.71
C TYR A 471 -18.68 -18.63 -16.44
N PRO A 472 -17.64 -19.43 -16.18
CA PRO A 472 -17.81 -20.83 -15.80
C PRO A 472 -18.47 -20.97 -14.41
N PRO A 473 -18.94 -22.17 -14.02
CA PRO A 473 -19.76 -22.37 -12.81
C PRO A 473 -19.14 -21.82 -11.51
N GLU A 474 -17.83 -21.91 -11.35
CA GLU A 474 -17.12 -21.37 -10.18
C GLU A 474 -17.17 -19.84 -10.09
N ARG A 475 -17.34 -19.14 -11.23
CA ARG A 475 -17.54 -17.69 -11.27
C ARG A 475 -19.01 -17.35 -11.08
N GLU A 476 -19.94 -18.12 -11.65
CA GLU A 476 -21.38 -17.98 -11.44
C GLU A 476 -21.75 -18.16 -9.95
N ALA A 477 -21.05 -19.03 -9.23
CA ALA A 477 -21.20 -19.24 -7.79
C ALA A 477 -20.93 -17.99 -6.91
N LEU A 478 -20.36 -16.92 -7.47
CA LEU A 478 -20.26 -15.62 -6.79
C LEU A 478 -21.62 -14.90 -6.70
N GLY A 479 -22.64 -15.44 -7.36
CA GLY A 479 -23.93 -14.79 -7.64
C GLY A 479 -23.87 -13.98 -8.93
N VAL A 480 -25.03 -13.52 -9.36
CA VAL A 480 -25.23 -12.70 -10.57
C VAL A 480 -25.75 -11.32 -10.18
N VAL A 481 -25.35 -10.30 -10.94
CA VAL A 481 -25.88 -8.94 -10.83
C VAL A 481 -26.40 -8.46 -12.19
N ALA A 482 -27.62 -7.93 -12.17
CA ALA A 482 -28.20 -7.15 -13.25
C ALA A 482 -28.14 -5.66 -12.89
N ILE A 483 -27.53 -4.87 -13.76
CA ILE A 483 -27.27 -3.44 -13.56
C ILE A 483 -28.08 -2.68 -14.61
N GLY A 484 -29.13 -1.99 -14.19
CA GLY A 484 -29.82 -1.06 -15.08
C GLY A 484 -28.91 0.12 -15.41
N ILE A 485 -28.81 0.46 -16.69
CA ILE A 485 -27.92 1.50 -17.20
C ILE A 485 -28.66 2.44 -18.16
N GLU A 486 -28.32 3.72 -18.10
CA GLU A 486 -28.79 4.77 -19.01
C GLU A 486 -27.61 5.61 -19.49
N LEU A 487 -27.61 6.05 -20.75
CA LEU A 487 -26.58 6.93 -21.29
C LEU A 487 -26.61 8.30 -20.59
N VAL A 488 -25.43 8.79 -20.17
CA VAL A 488 -25.34 10.13 -19.57
C VAL A 488 -25.53 11.24 -20.62
N ASP A 489 -25.08 10.99 -21.86
CA ASP A 489 -25.30 11.86 -23.02
C ASP A 489 -25.88 11.03 -24.20
N PRO A 490 -27.20 10.82 -24.25
CA PRO A 490 -27.81 10.05 -25.34
C PRO A 490 -27.68 10.81 -26.68
N PRO A 491 -27.48 10.11 -27.81
CA PRO A 491 -27.51 10.75 -29.13
C PRO A 491 -28.85 11.46 -29.33
N ARG A 492 -28.81 12.75 -29.69
CA ARG A 492 -30.03 13.53 -29.95
C ARG A 492 -30.87 12.81 -31.00
N PRO A 493 -32.19 12.63 -30.79
CA PRO A 493 -33.05 12.05 -31.82
C PRO A 493 -32.95 12.93 -33.08
N ILE A 494 -32.66 12.28 -34.21
CA ILE A 494 -32.76 12.93 -35.51
C ILE A 494 -34.25 13.23 -35.70
N SER A 495 -34.61 14.50 -35.58
CA SER A 495 -35.96 14.98 -35.90
C SER A 495 -36.30 14.53 -37.32
N GLN A 496 -37.30 13.66 -37.44
CA GLN A 496 -37.89 13.27 -38.73
C GLN A 496 -38.64 14.43 -39.36
#